data_AF-A0A2M9ENR1-F1
#
_entry.id   AF-A0A2M9ENR1-F1
#
_cell.length_a   1.000
_cell.length_b   1.000
_cell.length_c   1.000
_cell.angle_alpha   90.00
_cell.angle_beta   90.00
_cell.angle_gamma   90.00
#
_symmetry.space_group_name_H-M   'P 1'
#
loop_
_entity.id
_entity.type
_entity.pdbx_description
1 polymer ?
#
loop_
_entity_poly.entity_id
_entity_poly.type
_entity_poly.pdbx_seq_one_letter_code
_entity_poly.pdbx_strand_id
1 'polypeptide(L)'
;MNNKYHLSLLIIHSRARQQHGAALYMAMIMLIIMALLGLIGMRVIGLQERMAADYMRSARAFQGAEADLRKVELDIQAKLRAGDSYDADFSPRGEDCKKAFDGLAWANTQLTATTPKDSHTTRIDYCIQGAASVKVGGRTSEGTNNVYQITVISNDDDTDPYAQAVLDVVYIP
;
A
#
# COMPACT_ATOMS: atom_id res chain seq x y z
N MET A 1 74.32 26.79 55.36
CA MET A 1 73.49 25.77 54.68
C MET A 1 72.07 26.33 54.59
N ASN A 2 71.77 27.03 53.49
CA ASN A 2 70.95 26.54 52.36
C ASN A 2 69.48 26.31 52.73
N ASN A 3 68.65 27.33 52.52
CA ASN A 3 67.21 27.16 52.34
C ASN A 3 66.77 27.94 51.09
N LYS A 4 66.83 27.27 49.93
CA LYS A 4 66.62 27.80 48.56
C LYS A 4 65.23 27.45 48.01
N TYR A 5 64.18 27.43 48.82
CA TYR A 5 62.86 26.95 48.36
C TYR A 5 61.77 28.03 48.28
N HIS A 6 62.13 29.29 48.04
CA HIS A 6 61.15 30.39 48.00
C HIS A 6 60.78 30.91 46.59
N LEU A 7 61.27 30.29 45.49
CA LEU A 7 61.29 30.97 44.19
C LEU A 7 60.83 30.18 42.94
N SER A 8 59.97 29.16 43.04
CA SER A 8 59.51 28.45 41.82
C SER A 8 58.05 28.02 41.78
N LEU A 9 57.21 28.40 42.76
CA LEU A 9 55.78 28.02 42.76
C LEU A 9 54.83 29.16 42.36
N LEU A 10 55.21 30.01 41.40
CA LEU A 10 54.37 31.15 40.99
C LEU A 10 54.37 31.40 39.48
N ILE A 11 54.48 30.34 38.66
CA ILE A 11 54.29 30.43 37.21
C ILE A 11 53.25 29.41 36.72
N ILE A 12 52.08 29.39 37.35
CA ILE A 12 50.82 29.01 36.67
C ILE A 12 49.73 29.99 37.13
N HIS A 13 50.02 31.30 37.14
CA HIS A 13 48.94 32.28 37.11
C HIS A 13 48.46 32.36 35.67
N SER A 14 47.53 31.48 35.33
CA SER A 14 46.73 31.54 34.11
C SER A 14 46.26 32.98 33.92
N ARG A 15 46.75 33.65 32.86
CA ARG A 15 46.24 34.96 32.42
C ARG A 15 44.82 34.78 31.89
N ALA A 16 43.88 34.55 32.79
CA ALA A 16 42.45 34.67 32.54
C ALA A 16 42.06 36.13 32.75
N ARG A 17 42.50 37.01 31.85
CA ARG A 17 42.00 38.39 31.83
C ARG A 17 41.94 38.89 30.40
N GLN A 18 40.70 39.16 29.96
CA GLN A 18 40.29 39.91 28.76
C GLN A 18 40.15 39.18 27.41
N GLN A 19 39.52 38.00 27.40
CA GLN A 19 38.96 37.36 26.18
C GLN A 19 37.42 37.25 26.26
N HIS A 20 36.74 38.24 26.84
CA HIS A 20 35.28 38.16 27.10
C HIS A 20 34.41 38.24 25.83
N GLY A 21 34.94 38.75 24.71
CA GLY A 21 34.19 38.83 23.44
C GLY A 21 34.32 37.59 22.54
N ALA A 22 35.52 36.99 22.47
CA ALA A 22 35.79 35.88 21.55
C ALA A 22 35.04 34.59 21.93
N ALA A 23 34.91 34.31 23.24
CA ALA A 23 34.19 33.13 23.71
C ALA A 23 32.69 33.19 23.39
N LEU A 24 32.07 34.37 23.52
CA LEU A 24 30.65 34.54 23.21
C LEU A 24 30.36 34.44 21.71
N TYR A 25 31.27 34.95 20.87
CA TYR A 25 31.18 34.81 19.41
C TYR A 25 31.30 33.35 18.97
N MET A 26 32.25 32.60 19.53
CA MET A 26 32.39 31.17 19.25
C MET A 26 31.18 30.36 19.73
N ALA A 27 30.65 30.69 20.91
CA ALA A 27 29.42 30.07 21.41
C ALA A 27 28.24 30.33 20.47
N MET A 28 28.08 31.56 19.96
CA MET A 28 27.05 31.90 18.98
C MET A 28 27.22 31.10 17.68
N ILE A 29 28.45 31.00 17.15
CA ILE A 29 28.72 30.18 15.95
C ILE A 29 28.34 28.72 16.20
N MET A 30 28.75 28.14 17.33
CA MET A 30 28.45 26.74 17.66
C MET A 30 26.94 26.51 17.79
N LEU A 31 26.22 27.42 18.45
CA LEU A 31 24.76 27.33 18.55
C LEU A 31 24.08 27.41 17.19
N ILE A 32 24.54 28.30 16.30
CA ILE A 32 23.99 28.40 14.94
C ILE A 32 24.26 27.11 14.16
N ILE A 33 25.47 26.54 14.25
CA ILE A 33 25.80 25.29 13.57
C ILE A 33 24.89 24.16 14.10
N MET A 34 24.74 24.02 15.42
CA MET A 34 23.84 23.02 16.01
C MET A 34 22.38 23.21 15.56
N ALA A 35 21.90 24.46 15.52
CA ALA A 35 20.55 24.76 15.05
C ALA A 35 20.32 24.36 13.59
N LEU A 36 21.28 24.66 12.70
CA LEU A 36 21.21 24.30 11.28
C LEU A 36 21.25 22.78 11.07
N LEU A 37 22.08 22.07 11.83
CA LEU A 37 22.12 20.61 11.80
C LEU A 37 20.80 20.00 12.26
N GLY A 38 20.18 20.57 13.32
CA GLY A 38 18.85 20.18 13.78
C GLY A 38 17.77 20.34 12.70
N LEU A 39 17.77 21.48 12.00
CA LEU A 39 16.82 21.75 10.91
C LEU A 39 16.97 20.77 9.74
N ILE A 40 18.20 20.45 9.35
CA ILE A 40 18.46 19.48 8.28
C ILE A 40 17.98 18.09 8.70
N GLY A 41 18.24 17.67 9.95
CA GLY A 41 17.76 16.41 10.49
C GLY A 41 16.24 16.26 10.43
N MET A 42 15.50 17.32 10.79
CA MET A 42 14.03 17.32 10.73
C MET A 42 13.49 17.14 9.30
N ARG A 43 14.17 17.68 8.28
CA ARG A 43 13.74 17.52 6.88
C ARG A 43 13.77 16.06 6.43
N VAL A 44 14.79 15.31 6.82
CA VAL A 44 14.91 13.88 6.47
C VAL A 44 13.82 13.06 7.16
N ILE A 45 13.56 13.35 8.44
CA ILE A 45 12.50 12.67 9.20
C ILE A 45 11.13 12.90 8.55
N GLY A 46 10.81 14.13 8.16
CA GLY A 46 9.54 14.44 7.50
C GLY A 46 9.36 13.73 6.14
N LEU A 47 10.44 13.50 5.39
CA LEU A 47 10.38 12.72 4.15
C LEU A 47 10.12 11.23 4.43
N GLN A 48 10.76 10.69 5.47
CA GLN A 48 10.54 9.30 5.89
C GLN A 48 9.12 9.07 6.41
N GLU A 49 8.56 10.03 7.15
CA GLU A 49 7.18 9.99 7.61
C GLU A 49 6.18 9.95 6.45
N ARG A 50 6.35 10.82 5.45
CA ARG A 50 5.49 10.84 4.27
C ARG A 50 5.56 9.54 3.46
N MET A 51 6.77 9.02 3.25
CA MET A 51 6.96 7.73 2.57
C MET A 51 6.32 6.58 3.35
N ALA A 52 6.46 6.56 4.68
CA ALA A 52 5.82 5.55 5.53
C ALA A 52 4.29 5.66 5.46
N ALA A 53 3.74 6.88 5.47
CA ALA A 53 2.31 7.12 5.34
C ALA A 53 1.77 6.66 3.97
N ASP A 54 2.45 6.98 2.88
CA ASP A 54 2.09 6.53 1.53
C ASP A 54 2.10 5.00 1.43
N TYR A 55 3.14 4.36 1.97
CA TYR A 55 3.25 2.90 1.99
C TYR A 55 2.11 2.26 2.78
N MET A 56 1.78 2.79 3.96
CA MET A 56 0.67 2.29 4.79
C MET A 56 -0.68 2.41 4.08
N ARG A 57 -0.93 3.51 3.37
CA ARG A 57 -2.16 3.72 2.59
C ARG A 57 -2.29 2.69 1.47
N SER A 58 -1.25 2.52 0.66
CA SER A 58 -1.24 1.50 -0.41
C SER A 58 -1.42 0.08 0.13
N ALA A 59 -0.76 -0.25 1.23
CA ALA A 59 -0.92 -1.56 1.88
C ALA A 59 -2.35 -1.78 2.38
N ARG A 60 -2.98 -0.75 2.95
CA ARG A 60 -4.36 -0.83 3.42
C ARG A 60 -5.35 -1.01 2.26
N ALA A 61 -5.19 -0.28 1.16
CA ALA A 61 -6.03 -0.46 -0.03
C ALA A 61 -5.92 -1.90 -0.57
N PHE A 62 -4.71 -2.47 -0.60
CA PHE A 62 -4.49 -3.86 -1.01
C PHE A 62 -5.17 -4.87 -0.06
N GLN A 63 -5.03 -4.68 1.26
CA GLN A 63 -5.70 -5.52 2.27
C GLN A 63 -7.23 -5.43 2.14
N GLY A 64 -7.77 -4.23 1.86
CA GLY A 64 -9.18 -4.02 1.58
C GLY A 64 -9.63 -4.83 0.35
N ALA A 65 -8.85 -4.75 -0.74
CA ALA A 65 -9.13 -5.49 -1.95
C ALA A 65 -9.07 -7.01 -1.72
N GLU A 66 -8.09 -7.52 -0.96
CA GLU A 66 -8.02 -8.95 -0.61
C GLU A 66 -9.22 -9.39 0.24
N ALA A 67 -9.65 -8.56 1.19
CA ALA A 67 -10.82 -8.84 2.02
C ALA A 67 -12.10 -8.88 1.17
N ASP A 68 -12.27 -7.95 0.24
CA ASP A 68 -13.43 -7.90 -0.65
C ASP A 68 -13.41 -9.05 -1.66
N LEU A 69 -12.24 -9.39 -2.21
CA LEU A 69 -12.04 -10.57 -3.05
C LEU A 69 -12.46 -11.85 -2.31
N ARG A 70 -11.98 -12.04 -1.07
CA ARG A 70 -12.31 -13.21 -0.27
C ARG A 70 -13.81 -13.33 0.02
N LYS A 71 -14.54 -12.21 0.14
CA LYS A 71 -16.01 -12.24 0.28
C LYS A 71 -16.67 -12.80 -0.97
N VAL A 72 -16.21 -12.40 -2.17
CA VAL A 72 -16.73 -12.92 -3.44
C VAL A 72 -16.44 -14.42 -3.57
N GLU A 73 -15.21 -14.86 -3.28
CA GLU A 73 -14.86 -16.29 -3.28
C GLU A 73 -15.73 -17.12 -2.34
N LEU A 74 -16.00 -16.60 -1.13
CA LEU A 74 -16.86 -17.24 -0.14
C LEU A 74 -18.32 -17.32 -0.61
N ASP A 75 -18.84 -16.28 -1.28
CA ASP A 75 -20.20 -16.31 -1.83
C ASP A 75 -20.31 -17.33 -2.98
N ILE A 76 -19.34 -17.33 -3.91
CA ILE A 76 -19.24 -18.36 -4.95
C ILE A 76 -19.23 -19.75 -4.32
N GLN A 77 -18.36 -19.98 -3.34
CA GLN A 77 -18.25 -21.28 -2.67
C GLN A 77 -19.53 -21.67 -1.95
N ALA A 78 -20.22 -20.73 -1.30
CA ALA A 78 -21.48 -20.98 -0.61
C ALA A 78 -22.59 -21.39 -1.59
N LYS A 79 -22.73 -20.69 -2.72
CA LYS A 79 -23.70 -21.03 -3.78
C LYS A 79 -23.46 -22.44 -4.33
N LEU A 80 -22.21 -22.75 -4.66
CA LEU A 80 -21.86 -24.05 -5.22
C LEU A 80 -22.06 -25.20 -4.22
N ARG A 81 -21.76 -24.98 -2.92
CA ARG A 81 -22.05 -25.97 -1.87
C ARG A 81 -23.53 -26.20 -1.65
N ALA A 82 -24.37 -25.19 -1.89
CA ALA A 82 -25.82 -25.34 -1.85
C ALA A 82 -26.38 -26.11 -3.05
N GLY A 83 -25.55 -26.44 -4.04
CA GLY A 83 -25.97 -27.05 -5.31
C GLY A 83 -26.54 -26.04 -6.31
N ASP A 84 -26.42 -24.74 -6.01
CA ASP A 84 -26.84 -23.65 -6.89
C ASP A 84 -25.69 -23.20 -7.80
N SER A 85 -26.02 -22.36 -8.78
CA SER A 85 -25.03 -21.69 -9.63
C SER A 85 -24.80 -20.26 -9.12
N TYR A 86 -23.54 -19.82 -9.11
CA TYR A 86 -23.23 -18.40 -8.90
C TYR A 86 -23.56 -17.60 -10.17
N ASP A 87 -24.25 -16.46 -10.00
CA ASP A 87 -24.59 -15.54 -11.07
C ASP A 87 -23.43 -14.56 -11.26
N ALA A 88 -22.57 -14.84 -12.24
CA ALA A 88 -21.43 -13.99 -12.57
C ALA A 88 -21.87 -12.82 -13.45
N ASP A 89 -21.32 -11.63 -13.23
CA ASP A 89 -21.59 -10.40 -13.99
C ASP A 89 -21.44 -10.60 -15.50
N PHE A 90 -20.47 -11.44 -15.88
CA PHE A 90 -20.28 -11.84 -17.27
C PHE A 90 -19.98 -13.34 -17.38
N SER A 91 -20.67 -14.04 -18.30
CA SER A 91 -20.47 -15.47 -18.58
C SER A 91 -20.36 -15.70 -20.10
N PRO A 92 -19.22 -15.33 -20.72
CA PRO A 92 -19.05 -15.43 -22.17
C PRO A 92 -19.19 -16.87 -22.67
N ARG A 93 -19.81 -17.02 -23.84
CA ARG A 93 -19.97 -18.32 -24.53
C ARG A 93 -19.77 -18.16 -26.03
N GLY A 94 -19.27 -19.21 -26.69
CA GLY A 94 -19.11 -19.21 -28.13
C GLY A 94 -18.22 -18.05 -28.62
N GLU A 95 -18.74 -17.20 -29.50
CA GLU A 95 -17.99 -16.08 -30.05
C GLU A 95 -17.65 -14.99 -29.01
N ASP A 96 -18.44 -14.88 -27.94
CA ASP A 96 -18.18 -13.93 -26.85
C ASP A 96 -16.90 -14.26 -26.08
N CYS A 97 -16.39 -15.50 -26.17
CA CYS A 97 -15.09 -15.86 -25.59
C CYS A 97 -13.91 -15.11 -26.22
N LYS A 98 -14.11 -14.48 -27.39
CA LYS A 98 -13.11 -13.60 -28.01
C LYS A 98 -13.16 -12.18 -27.46
N LYS A 99 -14.21 -11.81 -26.72
CA LYS A 99 -14.30 -10.53 -26.01
C LYS A 99 -13.48 -10.67 -24.73
N ALA A 100 -12.26 -10.12 -24.74
CA ALA A 100 -11.45 -10.02 -23.54
C ALA A 100 -12.13 -9.08 -22.54
N PHE A 101 -12.26 -9.51 -21.29
CA PHE A 101 -12.57 -8.60 -20.20
C PHE A 101 -11.31 -7.78 -19.88
N ASP A 102 -11.42 -6.45 -19.95
CA ASP A 102 -10.34 -5.53 -19.57
C ASP A 102 -10.62 -5.02 -18.15
N GLY A 103 -10.00 -5.67 -17.16
CA GLY A 103 -10.16 -5.32 -15.76
C GLY A 103 -9.68 -3.92 -15.42
N LEU A 104 -8.68 -3.39 -16.13
CA LEU A 104 -8.19 -2.03 -15.91
C LEU A 104 -9.17 -1.01 -16.48
N ALA A 105 -9.69 -1.23 -17.68
CA ALA A 105 -10.73 -0.37 -18.25
C ALA A 105 -11.99 -0.35 -17.37
N TRP A 106 -12.45 -1.51 -16.89
CA TRP A 106 -13.55 -1.60 -15.93
C TRP A 106 -13.23 -0.84 -14.63
N ALA A 107 -12.08 -1.08 -14.01
CA ALA A 107 -11.71 -0.43 -12.76
C ALA A 107 -11.65 1.11 -12.89
N ASN A 108 -11.19 1.62 -14.04
CA ASN A 108 -11.18 3.05 -14.32
C ASN A 108 -12.58 3.68 -14.38
N THR A 109 -13.62 2.90 -14.73
CA THR A 109 -15.01 3.39 -14.65
C THR A 109 -15.47 3.61 -13.21
N GLN A 110 -14.95 2.80 -12.27
CA GLN A 110 -15.28 2.85 -10.85
C GLN A 110 -14.63 4.03 -10.13
N LEU A 111 -13.55 4.58 -10.68
CA LEU A 111 -12.86 5.76 -10.14
C LEU A 111 -13.71 7.04 -10.18
N THR A 112 -14.84 7.03 -10.88
CA THR A 112 -15.78 8.16 -10.89
C THR A 112 -16.61 8.24 -9.59
N ALA A 113 -16.66 7.17 -8.80
CA ALA A 113 -17.30 7.17 -7.50
C ALA A 113 -16.46 7.92 -6.46
N THR A 114 -17.13 8.56 -5.49
CA THR A 114 -16.45 9.23 -4.35
C THR A 114 -15.62 8.24 -3.53
N THR A 115 -16.06 6.99 -3.45
CA THR A 115 -15.41 5.90 -2.71
C THR A 115 -15.43 4.63 -3.56
N PRO A 116 -14.47 4.45 -4.48
CA PRO A 116 -14.45 3.32 -5.39
C PRO A 116 -14.27 1.99 -4.65
N LYS A 117 -15.37 1.23 -4.52
CA LYS A 117 -15.41 -0.16 -4.08
C LYS A 117 -16.40 -0.92 -4.94
N ASP A 118 -15.89 -1.90 -5.68
CA ASP A 118 -16.73 -2.74 -6.52
C ASP A 118 -16.02 -4.06 -6.85
N SER A 119 -16.79 -5.02 -7.33
CA SER A 119 -16.28 -6.31 -7.81
C SER A 119 -16.97 -6.69 -9.11
N HIS A 120 -16.20 -7.25 -10.04
CA HIS A 120 -16.71 -7.82 -11.28
C HIS A 120 -16.22 -9.25 -11.42
N THR A 121 -17.16 -10.18 -11.50
CA THR A 121 -16.92 -11.61 -11.63
C THR A 121 -17.26 -12.07 -13.04
N THR A 122 -16.27 -12.62 -13.73
CA THR A 122 -16.44 -13.26 -15.04
C THR A 122 -16.32 -14.77 -14.88
N ARG A 123 -17.27 -15.53 -15.40
CA ARG A 123 -17.20 -16.97 -15.46
C ARG A 123 -16.52 -17.41 -16.77
N ILE A 124 -15.36 -18.06 -16.68
CA ILE A 124 -14.47 -18.34 -17.82
C ILE A 124 -14.40 -19.81 -18.24
N ASP A 125 -15.04 -20.73 -17.50
CA ASP A 125 -15.05 -22.17 -17.80
C ASP A 125 -15.56 -22.49 -19.22
N TYR A 126 -16.51 -21.72 -19.74
CA TYR A 126 -17.06 -21.89 -21.09
C TYR A 126 -16.09 -21.52 -22.22
N CYS A 127 -15.03 -20.78 -21.91
CA CYS A 127 -14.07 -20.26 -22.89
C CYS A 127 -12.74 -21.02 -22.89
N ILE A 128 -12.52 -21.92 -21.93
CA ILE A 128 -11.35 -22.78 -21.88
C ILE A 128 -11.68 -24.07 -22.64
N GLN A 129 -11.00 -24.29 -23.78
CA GLN A 129 -11.19 -25.50 -24.58
C GLN A 129 -10.82 -26.75 -23.77
N GLY A 130 -11.80 -27.66 -23.60
CA GLY A 130 -11.65 -28.89 -22.82
C GLY A 130 -12.08 -28.80 -21.35
N ALA A 131 -12.44 -27.62 -20.85
CA ALA A 131 -12.91 -27.42 -19.48
C ALA A 131 -14.44 -27.47 -19.36
N ALA A 132 -15.16 -27.00 -20.36
CA ALA A 132 -16.61 -27.18 -20.45
C ALA A 132 -16.95 -28.42 -21.29
N SER A 133 -17.70 -29.36 -20.71
CA SER A 133 -18.52 -30.26 -21.53
C SER A 133 -19.45 -29.38 -22.36
N VAL A 134 -19.18 -29.24 -23.66
CA VAL A 134 -20.01 -28.45 -24.57
C VAL A 134 -21.36 -29.16 -24.72
N LYS A 135 -22.26 -28.93 -23.76
CA LYS A 135 -23.68 -29.22 -23.86
C LYS A 135 -24.37 -27.98 -24.42
N VAL A 136 -24.52 -27.93 -25.74
CA VAL A 136 -25.31 -26.88 -26.39
C VAL A 136 -26.78 -27.08 -26.00
N GLY A 137 -27.31 -26.17 -25.17
CA GLY A 137 -28.73 -26.16 -24.76
C GLY A 137 -29.04 -26.65 -23.34
N GLY A 138 -28.04 -26.93 -22.49
CA GLY A 138 -28.24 -27.28 -21.07
C GLY A 138 -28.48 -26.08 -20.16
N ARG A 139 -29.14 -26.30 -19.01
CA ARG A 139 -29.28 -25.27 -17.95
C ARG A 139 -27.88 -24.92 -17.41
N THR A 140 -27.66 -23.67 -17.00
CA THR A 140 -26.38 -23.16 -16.45
C THR A 140 -25.85 -23.95 -15.24
N SER A 141 -26.72 -24.74 -14.60
CA SER A 141 -26.42 -25.63 -13.46
C SER A 141 -25.86 -27.00 -13.83
N GLU A 142 -25.72 -27.35 -15.11
CA GLU A 142 -25.15 -28.65 -15.54
C GLU A 142 -23.64 -28.62 -15.83
N GLY A 143 -23.01 -27.45 -15.78
CA GLY A 143 -21.55 -27.32 -15.93
C GLY A 143 -20.84 -27.76 -14.65
N THR A 144 -20.13 -28.88 -14.69
CA THR A 144 -19.32 -29.36 -13.54
C THR A 144 -18.02 -28.58 -13.34
N ASN A 145 -17.69 -27.71 -14.28
CA ASN A 145 -16.50 -26.88 -14.20
C ASN A 145 -16.90 -25.46 -13.78
N ASN A 146 -16.25 -24.97 -12.73
CA ASN A 146 -16.53 -23.68 -12.12
C ASN A 146 -15.21 -22.93 -12.06
N VAL A 147 -14.94 -22.09 -13.06
CA VAL A 147 -13.75 -21.24 -13.09
C VAL A 147 -14.20 -19.80 -13.23
N TYR A 148 -13.79 -18.97 -12.28
CA TYR A 148 -14.16 -17.57 -12.22
C TYR A 148 -12.90 -16.71 -12.28
N GLN A 149 -12.95 -15.64 -13.05
CA GLN A 149 -12.03 -14.53 -12.94
C GLN A 149 -12.74 -13.45 -12.11
N ILE A 150 -12.14 -13.04 -11.01
CA ILE A 150 -12.71 -12.07 -10.08
C ILE A 150 -11.80 -10.86 -10.10
N THR A 151 -12.34 -9.71 -10.51
CA THR A 151 -11.65 -8.44 -10.47
C THR A 151 -12.31 -7.56 -9.41
N VAL A 152 -11.54 -7.04 -8.46
CA VAL A 152 -12.05 -6.17 -7.40
C VAL A 152 -11.27 -4.88 -7.36
N ILE A 153 -11.94 -3.79 -6.97
CA ILE A 153 -11.32 -2.52 -6.62
C ILE A 153 -11.69 -2.18 -5.17
N SER A 154 -10.72 -1.76 -4.39
CA SER A 154 -10.93 -1.28 -3.03
C SER A 154 -9.96 -0.13 -2.71
N ASN A 155 -10.28 0.62 -1.69
CA ASN A 155 -9.62 1.85 -1.26
C ASN A 155 -9.12 1.75 0.20
N ASP A 156 -8.22 2.65 0.57
CA ASP A 156 -7.67 2.71 1.91
C ASP A 156 -8.62 3.32 2.96
N ASP A 157 -9.54 4.20 2.57
CA ASP A 157 -10.51 4.82 3.48
C ASP A 157 -11.88 5.08 2.84
N ASP A 158 -12.96 4.74 3.56
CA ASP A 158 -14.35 4.79 3.09
C ASP A 158 -14.93 6.20 2.99
N THR A 159 -14.21 7.23 3.43
CA THR A 159 -14.69 8.62 3.44
C THR A 159 -13.82 9.56 2.62
N ASP A 160 -12.50 9.35 2.61
CA ASP A 160 -11.54 10.14 1.84
C ASP A 160 -10.43 9.23 1.29
N PRO A 161 -10.70 8.51 0.18
CA PRO A 161 -9.75 7.55 -0.37
C PRO A 161 -8.55 8.28 -0.99
N TYR A 162 -7.34 7.90 -0.56
CA TYR A 162 -6.09 8.43 -1.10
C TYR A 162 -5.32 7.37 -1.90
N ALA A 163 -5.49 6.09 -1.56
CA ALA A 163 -4.91 4.97 -2.26
C ALA A 163 -5.98 3.96 -2.67
N GLN A 164 -5.76 3.35 -3.84
CA GLN A 164 -6.67 2.35 -4.42
C GLN A 164 -5.85 1.16 -4.89
N ALA A 165 -6.43 -0.03 -4.77
CA ALA A 165 -5.85 -1.27 -5.27
C ALA A 165 -6.88 -2.01 -6.11
N VAL A 166 -6.42 -2.55 -7.23
CA VAL A 166 -7.20 -3.43 -8.10
C VAL A 166 -6.55 -4.79 -8.08
N LEU A 167 -7.33 -5.84 -7.77
CA LEU A 167 -6.88 -7.23 -7.84
C LEU A 167 -7.67 -7.94 -8.93
N ASP A 168 -6.97 -8.74 -9.73
CA ASP A 168 -7.57 -9.63 -10.71
C ASP A 168 -7.03 -11.04 -10.46
N VAL A 169 -7.91 -11.98 -10.12
CA VAL A 169 -7.52 -13.35 -9.77
C VAL A 169 -8.40 -14.36 -10.49
N VAL A 170 -7.83 -15.53 -10.75
CA VAL A 170 -8.61 -16.70 -11.20
C VAL A 170 -8.87 -17.59 -10.00
N TYR A 171 -10.15 -17.82 -9.71
CA TYR A 171 -10.65 -18.67 -8.64
C TYR A 171 -11.26 -19.95 -9.20
N ILE A 172 -10.84 -21.07 -8.61
CA ILE A 172 -11.37 -22.42 -8.87
C ILE A 172 -11.78 -22.98 -7.50
N PRO A 173 -13.09 -23.19 -7.25
CA PRO A 173 -13.63 -23.61 -5.95
C PRO A 173 -13.40 -25.09 -5.62
#